data_AF-A0AB74V0P6-F1
#
_entry.id   AF-A0AB74V0P6-F1
#
_cell.length_a   1.000
_cell.length_b   1.000
_cell.length_c   1.000
_cell.angle_alpha   90.00
_cell.angle_beta   90.00
_cell.angle_gamma   90.00
#
_symmetry.space_group_name_H-M   'P 1'
#
loop_
_entity.id
_entity.type
_entity.pdbx_description
1 polymer ?
#
loop_
_entity_poly.entity_id
_entity_poly.type
_entity_poly.pdbx_seq_one_letter_code
_entity_poly.pdbx_strand_id
1 'polypeptide(L)'
;MSRMSTLLVRMSAAIVLGSVLLLAGCHRNQVKNEQHLAASMKGEFSLTMQAYKDGQFLIDGAVLSALDAGSHFAYLRDQGKLPAKVLLIDSDEAKVGKKHLQYLARMSIDYGFAAYFFDHKGRLTQISPVDVKARKLEDHQQRAQPSSDGGGYEPSQQH
;
A
#
# COMPACT_ATOMS: atom_id res chain seq x y z
N MET A 1 32.59 -17.40 46.32
CA MET A 1 32.26 -16.25 45.45
C MET A 1 31.55 -16.77 44.20
N SER A 2 30.22 -16.85 44.18
CA SER A 2 29.46 -17.37 43.00
C SER A 2 27.96 -17.07 43.07
N ARG A 3 27.55 -15.89 43.55
CA ARG A 3 26.12 -15.48 43.58
C ARG A 3 25.81 -14.19 42.80
N MET A 4 26.81 -13.54 42.21
CA MET A 4 26.62 -12.30 41.43
C MET A 4 26.40 -12.53 39.93
N SER A 5 26.63 -13.75 39.43
CA SER A 5 26.59 -14.03 37.98
C SER A 5 25.17 -14.13 37.41
N THR A 6 24.19 -14.58 38.20
CA THR A 6 22.82 -14.82 37.70
C THR A 6 21.98 -13.56 37.52
N LEU A 7 22.29 -12.46 38.23
CA LEU A 7 21.60 -11.17 38.08
C LEU A 7 22.06 -10.42 36.82
N LEU A 8 23.36 -10.48 36.49
CA LEU A 8 23.92 -9.83 35.30
C LEU A 8 23.43 -10.48 34.00
N VAL A 9 23.31 -11.81 33.96
CA VAL A 9 22.82 -12.55 32.78
C VAL A 9 21.35 -12.22 32.45
N ARG A 10 20.51 -11.97 33.48
CA ARG A 10 19.10 -11.58 33.30
C ARG A 10 18.95 -10.15 32.77
N MET A 11 19.82 -9.22 33.16
CA MET A 11 19.80 -7.84 32.65
C MET A 11 20.22 -7.77 31.18
N SER A 12 21.23 -8.55 30.75
CA SER A 12 21.65 -8.59 29.35
C SER A 12 20.56 -9.14 28.42
N ALA A 13 19.78 -10.13 28.86
CA ALA A 13 18.70 -10.69 28.05
C ALA A 13 17.55 -9.68 27.83
N ALA A 14 17.22 -8.87 28.83
CA ALA A 14 16.19 -7.83 28.73
C ALA A 14 16.58 -6.69 27.78
N ILE A 15 17.87 -6.33 27.71
CA ILE A 15 18.38 -5.27 26.81
C ILE A 15 18.33 -5.73 25.35
N VAL A 16 18.72 -6.98 25.07
CA VAL A 16 18.67 -7.54 23.71
C VAL A 16 17.22 -7.67 23.21
N LEU A 17 16.29 -8.10 24.08
CA LEU A 17 14.87 -8.17 23.74
C LEU A 17 14.21 -6.79 23.59
N GLY A 18 14.59 -5.81 24.42
CA GLY A 18 14.10 -4.43 24.32
C GLY A 18 14.55 -3.72 23.04
N SER A 19 15.74 -4.04 22.52
CA SER A 19 16.32 -3.43 21.31
C SER A 19 15.52 -3.77 20.04
N VAL A 20 14.94 -4.97 19.96
CA VAL A 20 14.19 -5.43 18.79
C VAL A 20 12.81 -4.76 18.69
N LEU A 21 12.18 -4.43 19.82
CA LEU A 21 10.86 -3.76 19.86
C LEU A 21 10.92 -2.29 19.38
N LEU A 22 12.05 -1.62 19.58
CA LEU A 22 12.21 -0.20 19.20
C LEU A 22 12.30 0.00 17.68
N LEU A 23 12.89 -0.94 16.92
CA LEU A 23 12.98 -0.81 15.46
C LEU A 23 11.67 -1.12 14.73
N ALA A 24 10.83 -1.99 15.29
CA ALA A 24 9.52 -2.32 14.70
C ALA A 24 8.48 -1.20 14.85
N GLY A 25 8.72 -0.21 15.73
CA GLY A 25 7.76 0.84 16.06
C GLY A 25 7.71 2.02 15.09
N CYS A 26 8.80 2.32 14.35
CA CYS A 26 8.88 3.56 13.57
C CYS A 26 7.97 3.57 12.34
N HIS A 27 7.66 2.40 11.75
CA HIS A 27 6.78 2.33 10.58
C HIS A 27 5.30 2.44 10.95
N ARG A 28 4.88 1.67 11.96
CA ARG A 28 3.47 1.59 12.37
C ARG A 28 2.94 2.91 12.96
N ASN A 29 3.81 3.74 13.53
CA ASN A 29 3.41 5.03 14.08
C ASN A 29 3.03 6.05 12.99
N GLN A 30 3.66 5.99 11.81
CA GLN A 30 3.35 6.88 10.68
C GLN A 30 1.97 6.57 10.09
N VAL A 31 1.68 5.30 9.81
CA VAL A 31 0.38 4.82 9.30
C VAL A 31 -0.76 5.25 10.23
N LYS A 32 -0.60 5.00 11.54
CA LYS A 32 -1.59 5.40 12.54
C LYS A 32 -1.80 6.92 12.60
N ASN A 33 -0.73 7.69 12.42
CA ASN A 33 -0.81 9.15 12.41
C ASN A 33 -1.57 9.65 11.17
N GLU A 34 -1.28 9.11 9.98
CA GLU A 34 -2.02 9.47 8.75
C GLU A 34 -3.48 9.07 8.83
N GLN A 35 -3.79 7.89 9.38
CA GLN A 35 -5.17 7.47 9.62
C GLN A 35 -5.89 8.39 10.61
N HIS A 36 -5.20 8.82 11.68
CA HIS A 36 -5.74 9.78 12.64
C HIS A 36 -5.95 11.17 12.01
N LEU A 37 -5.00 11.65 11.21
CA LEU A 37 -5.12 12.89 10.44
C LEU A 37 -6.29 12.82 9.46
N ALA A 38 -6.39 11.75 8.67
CA ALA A 38 -7.50 11.52 7.76
C ALA A 38 -8.86 11.49 8.51
N ALA A 39 -8.92 10.85 9.68
CA ALA A 39 -10.12 10.84 10.53
C ALA A 39 -10.45 12.23 11.09
N SER A 40 -9.45 13.06 11.40
CA SER A 40 -9.65 14.43 11.86
C SER A 40 -10.17 15.37 10.74
N MET A 41 -9.92 15.02 9.48
CA MET A 41 -10.37 15.75 8.28
C MET A 41 -11.70 15.20 7.73
N LYS A 42 -12.52 14.59 8.60
CA LYS A 42 -13.77 13.96 8.21
C LYS A 42 -14.67 14.94 7.46
N GLY A 43 -15.05 14.58 6.23
CA GLY A 43 -15.90 15.39 5.36
C GLY A 43 -15.13 16.23 4.33
N GLU A 44 -13.79 16.34 4.43
CA GLU A 44 -13.00 17.02 3.40
C GLU A 44 -12.75 16.16 2.16
N PHE A 45 -12.68 14.83 2.35
CA PHE A 45 -12.50 13.85 1.28
C PHE A 45 -13.74 12.99 1.12
N SER A 46 -14.15 12.80 -0.13
CA SER A 46 -15.29 11.95 -0.48
C SER A 46 -14.92 10.46 -0.43
N LEU A 47 -13.65 10.14 -0.64
CA LEU A 47 -13.11 8.79 -0.55
C LEU A 47 -11.70 8.84 0.04
N THR A 48 -11.41 7.93 0.97
CA THR A 48 -10.06 7.67 1.45
C THR A 48 -9.68 6.24 1.10
N MET A 49 -8.53 6.08 0.45
CA MET A 49 -7.98 4.79 0.02
C MET A 49 -6.56 4.64 0.57
N GLN A 50 -6.09 3.40 0.70
CA GLN A 50 -4.75 3.13 1.25
C GLN A 50 -3.83 2.55 0.17
N ALA A 51 -2.53 2.83 0.28
CA ALA A 51 -1.52 2.23 -0.58
C ALA A 51 -1.37 0.73 -0.28
N TYR A 52 -1.12 -0.09 -1.30
CA TYR A 52 -0.83 -1.52 -1.14
C TYR A 52 0.42 -1.92 -1.94
N LYS A 53 0.81 -3.20 -1.92
CA LYS A 53 2.04 -3.65 -2.59
C LYS A 53 1.98 -3.39 -4.10
N ASP A 54 3.14 -3.06 -4.67
CA ASP A 54 3.36 -2.91 -6.12
C ASP A 54 2.58 -1.80 -6.87
N GLY A 55 2.00 -0.82 -6.16
CA GLY A 55 1.19 0.21 -6.80
C GLY A 55 -0.31 -0.07 -6.78
N GLN A 56 -0.72 -1.14 -6.09
CA GLN A 56 -2.12 -1.49 -5.84
C GLN A 56 -2.71 -0.60 -4.76
N PHE A 57 -4.03 -0.68 -4.59
CA PHE A 57 -4.78 0.13 -3.65
C PHE A 57 -5.70 -0.72 -2.78
N LEU A 58 -5.86 -0.34 -1.52
CA LEU A 58 -6.89 -0.86 -0.65
C LEU A 58 -8.07 0.13 -0.63
N ILE A 59 -9.22 -0.30 -1.16
CA ILE A 59 -10.47 0.47 -1.18
C ILE A 59 -11.53 -0.37 -0.46
N ASP A 60 -12.10 0.17 0.63
CA ASP A 60 -13.10 -0.52 1.47
C ASP A 60 -12.71 -1.97 1.88
N GLY A 61 -11.41 -2.19 2.10
CA GLY A 61 -10.85 -3.48 2.49
C GLY A 61 -10.53 -4.43 1.33
N ALA A 62 -10.87 -4.08 0.09
CA ALA A 62 -10.50 -4.82 -1.11
C ALA A 62 -9.17 -4.33 -1.68
N VAL A 63 -8.29 -5.26 -2.03
CA VAL A 63 -7.05 -4.96 -2.78
C VAL A 63 -7.39 -4.93 -4.26
N LEU A 64 -7.14 -3.80 -4.91
CA LEU A 64 -7.39 -3.57 -6.32
C LEU A 64 -6.10 -3.20 -7.05
N SER A 65 -5.91 -3.74 -8.25
CA SER A 65 -4.90 -3.25 -9.18
C SER A 65 -5.20 -1.79 -9.57
N ALA A 66 -4.23 -1.11 -10.19
CA ALA A 66 -4.47 0.24 -10.68
C ALA A 66 -5.55 0.28 -11.77
N LEU A 67 -5.63 -0.78 -12.59
CA LEU A 67 -6.67 -0.94 -13.61
C LEU A 67 -8.05 -1.18 -13.00
N ASP A 68 -8.14 -2.04 -11.99
CA ASP A 68 -9.40 -2.35 -11.31
C ASP A 68 -9.90 -1.15 -10.50
N ALA A 69 -9.00 -0.43 -9.83
CA ALA A 69 -9.32 0.82 -9.15
C ALA A 69 -9.84 1.87 -10.13
N GLY A 70 -9.22 1.99 -11.31
CA GLY A 70 -9.73 2.86 -12.38
C GLY A 70 -11.14 2.46 -12.82
N SER A 71 -11.37 1.16 -13.03
CA SER A 71 -12.69 0.63 -13.38
C SER A 71 -13.73 0.90 -12.29
N HIS A 72 -13.35 0.83 -11.02
CA HIS A 72 -14.19 1.22 -9.90
C HIS A 72 -14.59 2.71 -9.96
N PHE A 73 -13.65 3.62 -10.25
CA PHE A 73 -13.97 5.04 -10.45
C PHE A 73 -14.85 5.29 -11.68
N ALA A 74 -14.63 4.56 -12.77
CA ALA A 74 -15.49 4.62 -13.95
C ALA A 74 -16.93 4.27 -13.60
N TYR A 75 -17.13 3.17 -12.86
CA TYR A 75 -18.44 2.76 -12.36
C TYR A 75 -19.08 3.82 -11.47
N LEU A 76 -18.33 4.38 -10.51
CA LEU A 76 -18.84 5.45 -9.64
C LEU A 76 -19.25 6.70 -10.44
N ARG A 77 -18.50 7.07 -11.47
CA ARG A 77 -18.85 8.16 -12.39
C ARG A 77 -20.15 7.88 -13.11
N ASP A 78 -20.30 6.67 -13.66
CA ASP A 78 -21.49 6.30 -14.43
C ASP A 78 -22.75 6.25 -13.52
N GLN A 79 -22.57 6.08 -12.20
CA GLN A 79 -23.64 6.22 -11.20
C GLN A 79 -23.88 7.66 -10.71
N GLY A 80 -23.13 8.65 -11.17
CA GLY A 80 -23.17 10.01 -10.64
C GLY A 80 -22.66 10.13 -9.20
N LYS A 81 -21.84 9.17 -8.75
CA LYS A 81 -21.26 9.09 -7.40
C LYS A 81 -19.73 9.22 -7.40
N LEU A 82 -19.16 9.82 -8.44
CA LEU A 82 -17.70 10.02 -8.49
C LEU A 82 -17.26 10.90 -7.30
N PRO A 83 -16.27 10.48 -6.50
CA PRO A 83 -15.77 11.28 -5.41
C PRO A 83 -15.09 12.55 -5.95
N ALA A 84 -15.43 13.72 -5.40
CA ALA A 84 -14.82 14.98 -5.83
C ALA A 84 -13.35 15.09 -5.37
N LYS A 85 -13.06 14.57 -4.16
CA LYS A 85 -11.73 14.57 -3.55
C LYS A 85 -11.39 13.18 -3.03
N VAL A 86 -10.24 12.66 -3.44
CA VAL A 86 -9.71 11.36 -3.04
C VAL A 86 -8.44 11.55 -2.23
N LEU A 87 -8.37 10.97 -1.04
CA LEU A 87 -7.17 10.93 -0.20
C LEU A 87 -6.52 9.55 -0.28
N LEU A 88 -5.22 9.52 -0.57
CA LEU A 88 -4.39 8.34 -0.49
C LEU A 88 -3.49 8.42 0.74
N ILE A 89 -3.56 7.40 1.59
CA ILE A 89 -2.75 7.27 2.81
C ILE A 89 -1.89 6.00 2.80
N ASP A 90 -0.89 5.95 3.67
CA ASP A 90 -0.15 4.74 3.98
C ASP A 90 -1.10 3.65 4.54
N SER A 91 -0.78 2.38 4.28
CA SER A 91 -1.38 1.24 4.95
C SER A 91 -0.36 0.53 5.84
N ASP A 92 -0.82 -0.45 6.63
CA ASP A 92 0.07 -1.35 7.37
C ASP A 92 0.99 -2.18 6.44
N GLU A 93 0.65 -2.31 5.15
CA GLU A 93 1.32 -3.18 4.18
C GLU A 93 2.26 -2.43 3.23
N ALA A 94 2.02 -1.15 2.99
CA ALA A 94 2.83 -0.33 2.09
C ALA A 94 2.68 1.17 2.36
N LYS A 95 3.76 1.92 2.09
CA LYS A 95 3.72 3.38 2.01
C LYS A 95 3.23 3.87 0.66
N VAL A 96 2.67 5.07 0.65
CA VAL A 96 2.48 5.87 -0.56
C VAL A 96 3.82 6.03 -1.25
N GLY A 97 3.86 5.59 -2.50
CA GLY A 97 5.09 5.46 -3.27
C GLY A 97 4.89 6.00 -4.67
N LYS A 98 5.97 6.14 -5.43
CA LYS A 98 5.94 6.74 -6.76
C LYS A 98 4.90 6.08 -7.69
N LYS A 99 4.82 4.74 -7.71
CA LYS A 99 3.84 4.02 -8.54
C LYS A 99 2.40 4.39 -8.16
N HIS A 100 2.08 4.43 -6.86
CA HIS A 100 0.77 4.84 -6.37
C HIS A 100 0.40 6.24 -6.86
N LEU A 101 1.31 7.21 -6.70
CA LEU A 101 1.09 8.60 -7.12
C LEU A 101 0.88 8.70 -8.63
N GLN A 102 1.64 7.94 -9.42
CA GLN A 102 1.52 7.93 -10.88
C GLN A 102 0.20 7.36 -11.38
N TYR A 103 -0.26 6.25 -10.79
CA TYR A 103 -1.54 5.64 -11.14
C TYR A 103 -2.71 6.49 -10.67
N LEU A 104 -2.67 7.01 -9.44
CA LEU A 104 -3.73 7.87 -8.93
C LEU A 104 -3.82 9.20 -9.68
N ALA A 105 -2.68 9.77 -10.09
CA ALA A 105 -2.67 10.92 -11.00
C ALA A 105 -3.33 10.60 -12.35
N ARG A 106 -3.06 9.42 -12.92
CA ARG A 106 -3.72 9.01 -14.16
C ARG A 106 -5.23 8.91 -13.97
N MET A 107 -5.68 8.26 -12.90
CA MET A 107 -7.11 8.17 -12.57
C MET A 107 -7.74 9.56 -12.33
N SER A 108 -7.04 10.48 -11.66
CA SER A 108 -7.54 11.84 -11.45
C SER A 108 -7.76 12.60 -12.76
N ILE A 109 -6.89 12.38 -13.77
CA ILE A 109 -7.08 12.95 -15.11
C ILE A 109 -8.25 12.27 -15.82
N ASP A 110 -8.25 10.93 -15.83
CA ASP A 110 -9.20 10.14 -16.63
C ASP A 110 -10.65 10.32 -16.15
N TYR A 111 -10.85 10.52 -14.84
CA TYR A 111 -12.18 10.62 -14.23
C TYR A 111 -12.54 12.01 -13.72
N GLY A 112 -11.57 12.91 -13.53
CA GLY A 112 -11.83 14.32 -13.18
C GLY A 112 -12.05 14.60 -11.69
N PHE A 113 -11.39 13.87 -10.80
CA PHE A 113 -11.39 14.14 -9.35
C PHE A 113 -10.06 14.74 -8.87
N ALA A 114 -10.06 15.42 -7.73
CA ALA A 114 -8.84 15.92 -7.12
C ALA A 114 -8.23 14.86 -6.18
N ALA A 115 -6.96 14.51 -6.40
CA ALA A 115 -6.26 13.51 -5.59
C ALA A 115 -5.25 14.15 -4.64
N TYR A 116 -5.16 13.65 -3.41
CA TYR A 116 -4.29 14.16 -2.36
C TYR A 116 -3.57 13.02 -1.63
N PHE A 117 -2.44 13.34 -1.00
CA PHE A 117 -1.69 12.45 -0.12
C PHE A 117 -0.94 13.26 0.95
N PHE A 118 -0.44 12.60 1.99
CA PHE A 118 0.49 13.23 2.94
C PHE A 118 1.94 13.08 2.44
N ASP A 119 2.68 14.19 2.35
CA ASP A 119 4.09 14.14 2.00
C ASP A 119 4.95 13.60 3.15
N HIS A 120 6.25 13.42 2.90
CA HIS A 120 7.19 12.93 3.93
C HIS A 120 7.30 13.82 5.18
N LYS A 121 6.74 15.03 5.15
CA LYS A 121 6.67 15.98 6.27
C LYS A 121 5.28 15.98 6.92
N GLY A 122 4.38 15.08 6.51
CA GLY A 122 3.00 15.00 6.99
C GLY A 122 2.09 16.11 6.46
N ARG A 123 2.50 16.82 5.39
CA ARG A 123 1.69 17.90 4.82
C ARG A 123 0.75 17.35 3.76
N LEU A 124 -0.53 17.71 3.86
CA LEU A 124 -1.49 17.41 2.81
C LEU A 124 -1.06 18.08 1.50
N THR A 125 -0.85 17.27 0.48
CA THR A 125 -0.34 17.69 -0.82
C THR A 125 -1.26 17.17 -1.91
N GLN A 126 -1.65 18.06 -2.82
CA GLN A 126 -2.39 17.66 -4.01
C GLN A 126 -1.45 16.97 -5.01
N ILE A 127 -1.89 15.86 -5.58
CA ILE A 127 -1.17 15.16 -6.62
C ILE A 127 -1.26 15.98 -7.92
N SER A 128 -0.11 16.45 -8.38
CA SER A 128 0.04 17.13 -9.67
C SER A 128 0.37 16.10 -10.76
N PRO A 129 -0.49 15.90 -11.78
CA PRO A 129 -0.25 14.89 -12.81
C PRO A 129 0.98 15.16 -13.68
N VAL A 130 1.37 16.43 -13.79
CA VAL A 130 2.58 16.87 -14.51
C VAL A 130 3.83 16.47 -13.72
N ASP A 131 3.84 16.76 -12.42
CA ASP A 131 5.02 16.55 -11.58
C ASP A 131 5.30 15.06 -11.33
N VAL A 132 4.25 14.26 -11.16
CA VAL A 132 4.42 12.82 -10.88
C VAL A 132 4.65 11.98 -12.13
N LYS A 133 4.48 12.55 -13.34
CA LYS A 133 4.51 11.85 -14.63
C LYS A 133 3.49 10.71 -14.65
N ALA A 134 2.21 11.06 -14.74
CA ALA A 134 1.11 10.10 -14.81
C ALA A 134 1.38 8.99 -15.84
N ARG A 135 1.16 7.73 -15.45
CA ARG A 135 1.45 6.55 -16.28
C ARG A 135 0.17 5.81 -16.68
N LYS A 136 0.23 4.97 -17.70
CA LYS A 136 -0.89 4.10 -18.08
C LYS A 136 -1.25 3.16 -16.92
N LEU A 137 -2.54 2.95 -16.67
CA LEU A 137 -3.01 1.98 -15.69
C LEU A 137 -2.62 0.56 -16.12
N GLU A 138 -2.17 -0.23 -15.17
CA GLU A 138 -1.68 -1.58 -15.39
C GLU A 138 -2.35 -2.52 -14.40
N ASP A 139 -2.61 -3.73 -14.86
CA ASP A 139 -3.00 -4.83 -13.99
C ASP A 139 -1.78 -5.30 -13.17
N HIS A 140 -2.03 -5.89 -12.00
CA HIS A 140 -0.97 -6.53 -11.24
C HIS A 140 -0.62 -7.86 -11.91
N GLN A 141 0.52 -7.91 -12.59
CA GLN A 141 1.05 -9.19 -13.06
C GLN A 141 1.67 -9.93 -11.88
N GLN A 142 0.88 -10.80 -11.27
CA GLN A 142 1.37 -11.79 -10.34
C GLN A 142 2.38 -12.65 -11.11
N ARG A 143 3.67 -12.50 -10.79
CA ARG A 143 4.74 -13.26 -11.44
C ARG A 143 4.33 -14.73 -11.44
N ALA A 144 4.14 -15.29 -12.64
CA ALA A 144 3.79 -16.68 -12.81
C ALA A 144 4.75 -17.53 -11.96
N GLN A 145 4.20 -18.35 -11.08
CA GLN A 145 4.97 -19.41 -10.45
C GLN A 145 5.56 -20.25 -11.58
N PRO A 146 6.86 -20.63 -11.54
CA PRO A 146 7.38 -21.53 -12.55
C PRO A 146 6.54 -22.81 -12.48
N SER A 147 5.85 -23.11 -13.58
CA SER A 147 5.07 -24.33 -13.75
C SER A 147 5.98 -25.53 -13.50
N SER A 148 5.76 -26.23 -12.40
CA SER A 148 6.28 -27.57 -12.21
C SER A 148 5.42 -28.54 -13.01
N ASP A 149 5.72 -28.69 -14.30
CA ASP A 149 5.23 -29.77 -15.16
C ASP A 149 6.23 -29.96 -16.32
N GLY A 150 6.64 -31.17 -16.74
CA GLY A 150 6.11 -32.47 -16.40
C GLY A 150 7.17 -33.57 -16.54
N GLY A 151 7.18 -34.47 -15.56
CA GLY A 151 7.70 -35.82 -15.73
C GLY A 151 6.51 -36.72 -16.09
N GLY A 152 6.31 -36.97 -17.38
CA GLY A 152 5.17 -37.74 -17.89
C GLY A 152 5.60 -38.77 -18.92
N TYR A 153 5.78 -40.01 -18.45
CA TYR A 153 5.50 -41.29 -19.11
C TYR A 153 5.84 -41.45 -20.61
N GLU A 154 6.87 -42.27 -20.87
CA GLU A 154 7.24 -42.81 -22.18
C GLU A 154 6.48 -44.14 -22.43
N PRO A 155 5.60 -44.25 -23.45
CA PRO A 155 5.06 -45.54 -23.84
C PRO A 155 6.05 -46.23 -24.79
N SER A 156 6.63 -47.33 -24.33
CA SER A 156 7.40 -48.28 -25.13
C SER A 156 6.57 -48.77 -26.33
N GLN A 157 7.02 -48.45 -27.54
CA GLN A 157 6.62 -49.18 -28.74
C GLN A 157 7.40 -50.50 -28.79
N GLN A 158 6.70 -51.63 -28.77
CA GLN A 158 7.25 -52.92 -29.17
C GLN A 158 6.54 -53.39 -30.44
N HIS A 159 7.37 -53.65 -31.45
CA HIS A 159 7.09 -54.49 -32.61
C HIS A 159 7.01 -55.96 -32.22
#